data_AF-A0A7V2TNS3-F1
#
_entry.id   AF-A0A7V2TNS3-F1
#
_cell.length_a   1.000
_cell.length_b   1.000
_cell.length_c   1.000
_cell.angle_alpha   90.00
_cell.angle_beta   90.00
_cell.angle_gamma   90.00
#
_symmetry.space_group_name_H-M   'P 1'
#
loop_
_entity.id
_entity.type
_entity.pdbx_description
1 polymer ?
#
loop_
_entity_poly.entity_id
_entity_poly.type
_entity_poly.pdbx_seq_one_letter_code
_entity_poly.pdbx_strand_id
1 'polypeptide(L)'
;MIQPVDPTTRVHIGKVTLDVPVYRDPETSARIARELSERIEDIGARSTTVNALHFALLAAYEIACELDALRQEKEKDDAETAKRLQNLQAALRQLTLYARELSPESDQKA
;
A
#
# COMPACT_ATOMS: atom_id res chain seq x y z
N MET A 1 1.28 18.48 7.45
CA MET A 1 2.53 19.22 7.72
C MET A 1 3.55 18.23 8.25
N ILE A 2 4.69 18.01 7.59
CA ILE A 2 5.74 17.10 8.08
C ILE A 2 7.04 17.88 8.16
N GLN A 3 7.42 18.30 9.38
CA GLN A 3 8.78 18.65 9.83
C GLN A 3 8.80 18.49 11.37
N PRO A 4 9.94 18.18 12.05
CA PRO A 4 11.32 18.12 11.57
C PRO A 4 12.16 16.84 11.93
N VAL A 5 13.15 16.55 11.06
CA VAL A 5 14.48 15.92 11.29
C VAL A 5 14.55 14.57 12.04
N ASP A 6 14.24 13.48 11.34
CA ASP A 6 14.75 12.14 11.65
C ASP A 6 16.15 11.94 11.01
N PRO A 7 17.03 11.08 11.57
CA PRO A 7 18.42 10.96 11.14
C PRO A 7 18.49 10.79 9.62
N THR A 8 19.24 11.65 8.93
CA THR A 8 19.49 11.49 7.51
C THR A 8 20.40 10.28 7.33
N THR A 9 19.99 9.34 6.48
CA THR A 9 20.86 8.24 6.07
C THR A 9 21.40 8.55 4.69
N ARG A 10 22.71 8.35 4.53
CA ARG A 10 23.38 8.50 3.25
C ARG A 10 23.04 7.31 2.38
N VAL A 11 22.48 7.58 1.21
CA VAL A 11 22.08 6.53 0.28
C VAL A 11 22.58 6.82 -1.13
N HIS A 12 22.90 5.77 -1.85
CA HIS A 12 23.32 5.83 -3.24
C HIS A 12 22.10 5.62 -4.14
N ILE A 13 21.83 6.61 -5.00
CA ILE A 13 20.79 6.55 -6.03
C ILE A 13 21.48 6.69 -7.38
N GLY A 14 21.67 5.57 -8.08
CA GLY A 14 22.50 5.48 -9.28
C GLY A 14 23.93 5.96 -9.00
N LYS A 15 24.40 6.98 -9.73
CA LYS A 15 25.75 7.58 -9.54
C LYS A 15 25.79 8.71 -8.51
N VAL A 16 24.65 9.07 -7.91
CA VAL A 16 24.55 10.22 -7.01
C VAL A 16 24.41 9.72 -5.58
N THR A 17 25.13 10.36 -4.66
CA THR A 17 25.00 10.12 -3.22
C THR A 17 24.12 11.20 -2.64
N LEU A 18 23.03 10.82 -1.97
CA LEU A 18 22.05 11.73 -1.41
C LEU A 18 21.86 11.43 0.07
N ASP A 19 21.73 12.47 0.89
CA ASP A 19 21.33 12.34 2.28
C ASP A 19 19.79 12.42 2.32
N VAL A 20 19.15 11.29 2.63
CA VAL A 20 17.69 11.11 2.55
C VAL A 20 17.15 10.94 3.98
N PRO A 21 15.98 11.53 4.32
CA PRO A 21 15.33 11.28 5.60
C PRO A 21 15.00 9.78 5.73
N VAL A 22 15.27 9.20 6.89
CA VAL A 22 14.95 7.79 7.15
C VAL A 22 13.43 7.58 7.14
N TYR A 23 12.98 6.67 6.28
CA TYR A 23 11.61 6.20 6.25
C TYR A 23 11.50 4.88 7.04
N ARG A 24 10.85 4.95 8.21
CA ARG A 24 10.69 3.87 9.21
C ARG A 24 12.00 3.37 9.82
N ASP A 25 12.89 2.83 8.98
CA ASP A 25 14.17 2.25 9.37
C ASP A 25 15.25 2.58 8.31
N PRO A 26 16.54 2.69 8.70
CA PRO A 26 17.63 2.93 7.77
C PRO A 26 17.75 1.84 6.69
N GLU A 27 17.53 0.58 7.04
CA GLU A 27 17.55 -0.54 6.10
C GLU A 27 16.44 -0.45 5.05
N THR A 28 15.24 -0.04 5.46
CA THR A 28 14.11 0.16 4.55
C THR A 28 14.41 1.30 3.57
N SER A 29 15.02 2.38 4.08
CA SER A 29 15.42 3.53 3.26
C SER A 29 16.51 3.15 2.25
N ALA A 30 17.50 2.36 2.68
CA ALA A 30 18.54 1.83 1.81
C ALA A 30 17.99 0.89 0.73
N ARG A 31 17.03 0.03 1.09
CA ARG A 31 16.35 -0.86 0.13
C ARG A 31 15.59 -0.08 -0.93
N ILE A 32 14.82 0.95 -0.54
CA ILE A 32 14.07 1.80 -1.48
C ILE A 32 15.02 2.51 -2.44
N ALA A 33 16.12 3.07 -1.95
CA ALA A 33 17.09 3.73 -2.80
C ALA A 33 17.82 2.77 -3.76
N ARG A 34 18.08 1.53 -3.32
CA ARG A 34 18.64 0.50 -4.21
C ARG A 34 17.66 0.12 -5.31
N GLU A 35 16.40 -0.12 -4.96
CA GLU A 35 15.35 -0.42 -5.95
C GLU A 35 15.18 0.73 -6.96
N LEU A 36 15.19 1.98 -6.48
CA LEU A 36 15.18 3.16 -7.34
C LEU A 36 16.42 3.24 -8.24
N SER A 37 17.60 2.88 -7.72
CA SER A 37 18.84 2.85 -8.51
C SER A 37 18.77 1.82 -9.64
N GLU A 38 18.32 0.61 -9.32
CA GLU A 38 18.16 -0.48 -10.30
C GLU A 38 17.19 -0.05 -11.41
N ARG A 39 16.04 0.56 -11.07
CA ARG A 39 15.09 1.07 -12.06
C ARG A 39 15.70 2.18 -12.94
N ILE A 40 16.44 3.13 -12.36
CA ILE A 40 17.11 4.19 -13.11
C ILE A 40 18.16 3.61 -14.07
N GLU A 41 18.91 2.60 -13.64
CA GLU A 41 19.89 1.90 -14.48
C GLU A 41 19.22 1.14 -15.62
N ASP A 42 18.11 0.43 -15.36
CA ASP A 42 17.34 -0.28 -16.38
C ASP A 42 16.77 0.66 -17.44
N ILE A 43 16.20 1.80 -17.03
CA ILE A 43 15.73 2.85 -17.94
C ILE A 43 16.91 3.43 -18.73
N GLY A 44 18.05 3.62 -18.07
CA GLY A 44 19.28 4.09 -18.69
C GLY A 44 19.83 3.13 -19.74
N ALA A 45 19.78 1.82 -19.50
CA ALA A 45 20.26 0.78 -20.41
C ALA A 45 19.41 0.70 -21.69
N ARG A 46 18.12 1.05 -21.61
CA ARG A 46 17.18 1.05 -22.74
C ARG A 46 17.19 2.35 -23.55
N SER A 47 17.80 3.41 -23.01
CA SER A 47 17.80 4.73 -23.63
C SER A 47 19.06 5.00 -24.45
N THR A 48 18.87 5.55 -25.65
CA THR A 48 19.94 6.06 -26.52
C THR A 48 20.53 7.40 -26.05
N THR A 49 19.96 8.02 -25.02
CA THR A 49 20.38 9.34 -24.51
C THR A 49 20.80 9.27 -23.05
N VAL A 50 21.92 9.89 -22.69
CA VAL A 50 22.44 9.89 -21.31
C VAL A 50 21.92 11.13 -20.57
N ASN A 51 20.68 11.09 -20.09
CA ASN A 51 20.11 12.14 -19.25
C ASN A 51 19.57 11.57 -17.94
N ALA A 52 20.37 11.66 -16.87
CA ALA A 52 20.04 11.13 -15.55
C ALA A 52 18.77 11.76 -14.94
N LEU A 53 18.50 13.04 -15.20
CA LEU A 53 17.29 13.71 -14.73
C LEU A 53 16.05 13.16 -15.44
N HIS A 54 16.16 12.91 -16.74
CA HIS A 54 15.08 12.30 -17.51
C HIS A 54 14.73 10.90 -16.99
N PHE A 55 15.74 10.08 -16.68
CA PHE A 55 15.54 8.75 -16.11
C PHE A 55 14.93 8.79 -14.72
N ALA A 56 15.37 9.72 -13.87
CA ALA A 56 14.78 9.91 -12.54
C ALA A 56 13.31 10.32 -12.62
N LEU A 57 12.95 11.19 -13.56
CA LEU A 57 11.55 11.59 -13.79
C LEU A 57 10.70 10.43 -14.31
N LEU A 58 11.23 9.62 -15.23
CA LEU A 58 10.53 8.42 -15.72
C LEU A 58 10.32 7.40 -14.60
N ALA A 59 11.37 7.10 -13.82
CA ALA A 59 11.26 6.19 -12.68
C ALA A 59 10.24 6.69 -11.65
N ALA A 60 10.24 8.00 -11.35
CA ALA A 60 9.25 8.59 -10.46
C ALA A 60 7.82 8.48 -11.01
N TYR A 61 7.63 8.64 -12.32
CA TYR A 61 6.33 8.49 -12.97
C TYR A 61 5.83 7.05 -12.94
N GLU A 62 6.69 6.06 -13.26
CA GLU A 62 6.35 4.64 -13.19
C GLU A 62 5.95 4.23 -11.76
N ILE A 63 6.71 4.68 -10.75
CA ILE A 63 6.38 4.45 -9.34
C ILE A 63 5.02 5.07 -8.97
N ALA A 64 4.72 6.27 -9.48
CA ALA A 64 3.43 6.92 -9.23
C ALA A 64 2.27 6.12 -9.85
N CYS A 65 2.45 5.58 -11.06
CA CYS A 65 1.46 4.72 -11.70
C CYS A 65 1.25 3.39 -10.95
N GLU A 66 2.34 2.74 -10.50
CA GLU A 66 2.26 1.53 -9.68
C GLU A 66 1.53 1.78 -8.35
N LEU A 67 1.82 2.93 -7.71
CA LEU A 67 1.15 3.33 -6.48
C LEU A 67 -0.36 3.53 -6.69
N ASP A 68 -0.75 4.13 -7.80
CA ASP A 68 -2.17 4.34 -8.12
C ASP A 68 -2.88 3.00 -8.39
N ALA A 69 -2.25 2.10 -9.15
CA ALA A 69 -2.77 0.75 -9.39
C ALA A 69 -2.97 -0.03 -8.07
N LEU A 70 -1.97 -0.01 -7.17
CA LEU A 70 -2.07 -0.65 -5.85
C LEU A 70 -3.15 -0.02 -4.96
N ARG A 71 -3.37 1.30 -5.06
CA ARG A 71 -4.46 1.97 -4.34
C ARG A 71 -5.83 1.53 -4.84
N GLN A 72 -5.99 1.46 -6.16
CA GLN A 72 -7.25 1.00 -6.77
C GLN A 72 -7.54 -0.47 -6.41
N GLU A 73 -6.51 -1.32 -6.42
CA GLU A 73 -6.65 -2.72 -6.00
C GLU A 73 -7.04 -2.83 -4.54
N LYS A 74 -6.38 -2.08 -3.65
CA LYS A 74 -6.73 -2.03 -2.23
C LYS A 74 -8.17 -1.54 -2.02
N GLU A 75 -8.59 -0.49 -2.72
CA GLU A 75 -9.96 0.03 -2.60
C GLU A 75 -11.00 -1.00 -3.04
N LYS A 76 -10.68 -1.76 -4.09
CA LYS A 76 -11.52 -2.86 -4.57
C LYS A 76 -11.60 -4.00 -3.53
N ASP A 77 -10.48 -4.38 -2.94
CA ASP A 77 -10.42 -5.40 -1.89
C ASP A 77 -11.16 -4.97 -0.61
N ASP A 78 -11.03 -3.71 -0.21
CA ASP A 78 -11.75 -3.12 0.92
C ASP A 78 -13.27 -3.13 0.65
N ALA A 79 -13.69 -2.77 -0.57
CA ALA A 79 -15.09 -2.82 -0.98
C ALA A 79 -15.64 -4.26 -1.00
N GLU A 80 -14.86 -5.22 -1.48
CA GLU A 80 -15.25 -6.63 -1.47
C GLU A 80 -15.35 -7.19 -0.05
N THR A 81 -14.38 -6.86 0.80
CA THR A 81 -14.36 -7.25 2.21
C THR A 81 -15.56 -6.66 2.96
N ALA A 82 -15.87 -5.38 2.73
CA ALA A 82 -17.05 -4.73 3.30
C ALA A 82 -18.35 -5.44 2.86
N LYS A 83 -18.46 -5.81 1.59
CA LYS A 83 -19.62 -6.54 1.07
C LYS A 83 -19.76 -7.93 1.70
N ARG A 84 -18.65 -8.66 1.85
CA ARG A 84 -18.64 -9.98 2.53
C ARG A 84 -19.07 -9.86 4.00
N LEU A 85 -18.59 -8.83 4.70
CA LEU A 85 -18.99 -8.55 6.08
C LEU A 85 -20.48 -8.20 6.19
N GLN A 86 -21.01 -7.37 5.29
CA GLN A 86 -22.44 -7.06 5.25
C GLN A 86 -23.30 -8.30 5.01
N ASN A 87 -22.89 -9.17 4.09
CA ASN A 87 -23.60 -10.43 3.83
C ASN A 87 -23.58 -11.36 5.06
N LEU A 88 -22.44 -11.45 5.75
CA LEU A 88 -22.31 -12.25 6.96
C LEU A 88 -23.17 -11.67 8.10
N GLN A 89 -23.20 -10.36 8.26
CA GLN A 89 -24.09 -9.68 9.21
C GLN A 89 -25.57 -9.94 8.89
N ALA A 90 -25.96 -9.90 7.61
CA ALA A 90 -27.33 -10.19 7.19
C ALA A 90 -27.72 -11.65 7.48
N ALA A 91 -26.82 -12.60 7.18
CA ALA A 91 -27.02 -14.02 7.47
C ALA A 91 -27.16 -14.28 8.98
N LEU A 92 -26.31 -13.66 9.81
CA LEU A 92 -26.41 -13.75 11.26
C LEU A 92 -27.73 -13.18 11.78
N ARG A 93 -28.18 -12.03 11.25
CA ARG A 93 -29.49 -11.46 11.60
C ARG A 93 -30.64 -12.41 11.26
N GLN A 94 -30.62 -13.01 10.07
CA GLN A 94 -31.64 -13.99 9.69
C GLN A 94 -31.62 -15.24 10.59
N LEU A 95 -30.45 -15.75 10.93
CA LEU A 95 -30.30 -16.86 11.86
C LEU A 95 -30.82 -16.52 13.25
N THR A 96 -30.56 -15.31 13.77
CA THR A 96 -31.09 -14.88 15.07
C THR A 96 -32.60 -14.69 15.05
N LEU A 97 -33.18 -14.22 13.94
CA LEU A 97 -34.63 -14.12 13.79
C LEU A 97 -35.26 -15.51 13.74
N TYR A 98 -34.70 -16.42 12.95
CA TYR A 98 -35.17 -17.81 12.86
C TYR A 98 -35.05 -18.55 14.19
N ALA A 99 -33.94 -18.38 14.92
CA ALA A 99 -33.76 -18.95 16.26
C ALA A 99 -34.78 -18.40 17.27
N ARG A 100 -35.17 -17.13 17.13
CA ARG A 100 -36.20 -16.50 17.97
C ARG A 100 -37.61 -17.01 17.62
N GLU A 101 -37.87 -17.28 16.35
CA GLU A 101 -39.12 -17.88 15.86
C GLU A 101 -39.24 -19.37 16.21
N LEU A 102 -38.13 -20.11 16.30
CA LEU A 102 -38.09 -21.50 16.77
C LEU A 102 -38.13 -21.65 18.29
N SER A 103 -37.98 -20.56 19.04
CA SER A 103 -38.05 -20.54 20.49
C SER A 103 -39.28 -19.78 21.02
N PRO A 104 -40.53 -20.14 20.64
CA PRO A 104 -41.72 -19.46 21.15
C PRO A 104 -42.09 -19.85 22.59
N GLU A 105 -41.42 -20.83 23.23
CA GLU A 105 -41.80 -21.30 24.57
C GLU A 105 -40.59 -21.61 25.46
N SER A 106 -40.21 -20.64 26.30
CA SER A 106 -39.75 -20.93 27.67
C SER A 106 -40.04 -19.76 28.61
N ASP A 107 -41.18 -19.08 28.39
CA ASP A 107 -41.70 -18.03 29.30
C ASP A 107 -43.19 -18.26 29.63
N GLN A 108 -43.66 -19.52 29.55
CA GLN A 108 -44.88 -19.94 30.22
C GLN A 108 -44.57 -21.11 31.15
N LYS A 109 -44.79 -20.85 32.45
CA LYS A 109 -44.75 -21.74 33.64
C LYS A 109 -43.39 -21.84 34.35
N ALA A 110 -43.22 -21.04 35.40
CA ALA A 110 -43.64 -21.42 36.76
C ALA A 110 -43.68 -20.18 37.67
#